data_AF-A0A9W9DZN6-F1
#
_entry.id   AF-A0A9W9DZN6-F1
#
_cell.length_a   1.000
_cell.length_b   1.000
_cell.length_c   1.000
_cell.angle_alpha   90.00
_cell.angle_beta   90.00
_cell.angle_gamma   90.00
#
_symmetry.space_group_name_H-M   'P 1'
#
loop_
_entity.id
_entity.type
_entity.pdbx_description
1 polymer ?
#
loop_
_entity_poly.entity_id
_entity_poly.type
_entity_poly.pdbx_seq_one_letter_code
_entity_poly.pdbx_strand_id
1 'polypeptide(L)'
;MQLVSLVAIVFAAAMLISLPQVDADIIAWSGNACTGDEGDNVACDNSCHSFDGRHSFEVVASGTHCVTFYEDDGCSGEHFFFSGEGNSECINVDTGTSIGSFSCSANSVCNIV
;
A
#
# COMPACT_ATOMS: atom_id res chain seq x y z
N MET A 1 28.67 -54.12 26.71
CA MET A 1 29.23 -53.23 25.67
C MET A 1 28.06 -52.74 24.83
N GLN A 2 27.86 -51.42 24.80
CA GLN A 2 27.06 -50.52 23.93
C GLN A 2 25.86 -51.13 23.15
N LEU A 3 24.61 -50.68 23.37
CA LEU A 3 23.97 -49.50 22.71
C LEU A 3 24.20 -49.54 21.19
N VAL A 4 23.18 -49.56 20.33
CA VAL A 4 22.60 -48.32 19.76
C VAL A 4 21.14 -48.56 19.32
N SER A 5 20.27 -47.65 19.77
CA SER A 5 18.90 -47.44 19.31
C SER A 5 18.88 -46.86 17.90
N LEU A 6 18.22 -47.52 16.94
CA LEU A 6 18.05 -46.99 15.58
C LEU A 6 16.83 -46.07 15.54
N VAL A 7 17.10 -44.78 15.72
CA VAL A 7 16.15 -43.68 15.55
C VAL A 7 15.73 -43.59 14.09
N ALA A 8 14.42 -43.62 13.84
CA ALA A 8 13.83 -43.36 12.54
C ALA A 8 14.02 -41.89 12.16
N ILE A 9 14.72 -41.63 11.05
CA ILE A 9 14.91 -40.27 10.53
C ILE A 9 13.88 -40.06 9.42
N VAL A 10 12.81 -39.32 9.73
CA VAL A 10 11.86 -38.80 8.74
C VAL A 10 12.38 -37.45 8.26
N PHE A 11 12.97 -37.40 7.07
CA PHE A 11 13.29 -36.14 6.39
C PHE A 11 12.02 -35.58 5.75
N ALA A 12 11.27 -34.75 6.49
CA ALA A 12 10.23 -33.91 5.91
C ALA A 12 10.90 -32.67 5.28
N ALA A 13 11.09 -32.69 3.97
CA ALA A 13 11.50 -31.51 3.21
C ALA A 13 10.31 -30.54 3.12
N ALA A 14 10.32 -29.50 3.95
CA ALA A 14 9.38 -28.40 3.84
C ALA A 14 9.74 -27.55 2.61
N MET A 15 8.94 -27.65 1.54
CA MET A 15 8.97 -26.67 0.44
C MET A 15 8.49 -25.33 0.99
N LEU A 16 9.41 -24.39 1.12
CA LEU A 16 9.10 -22.98 1.35
C LEU A 16 8.53 -22.42 0.04
N ILE A 17 7.21 -22.31 -0.04
CA ILE A 17 6.55 -21.57 -1.11
C ILE A 17 6.72 -20.10 -0.78
N SER A 18 7.66 -19.44 -1.45
CA SER A 18 7.81 -18.00 -1.43
C SER A 18 6.58 -17.40 -2.11
N LEU A 19 5.63 -16.86 -1.34
CA LEU A 19 4.57 -16.03 -1.88
C LEU A 19 5.20 -14.75 -2.45
N PRO A 20 4.79 -14.28 -3.65
CA PRO A 20 5.21 -12.97 -4.11
C PRO A 20 4.73 -11.95 -3.07
N GLN A 21 5.66 -11.20 -2.50
CA GLN A 21 5.30 -10.04 -1.70
C GLN A 21 4.63 -9.09 -2.68
N VAL A 22 3.31 -8.95 -2.58
CA VAL A 22 2.66 -7.76 -3.14
C VAL A 22 3.33 -6.63 -2.41
N ASP A 23 4.16 -5.87 -3.12
CA ASP A 23 4.79 -4.68 -2.57
C ASP A 23 3.64 -3.79 -2.10
N ALA A 24 3.50 -3.81 -0.79
CA ALA A 24 2.57 -3.02 -0.04
C ALA A 24 3.04 -1.58 -0.20
N ASP A 25 2.37 -0.79 -1.04
CA ASP A 25 2.91 0.52 -1.39
C ASP A 25 2.18 1.65 -0.67
N ILE A 26 0.85 1.58 -0.54
CA ILE A 26 0.04 2.64 0.07
C ILE A 26 -1.10 2.09 0.92
N ILE A 27 -1.33 2.74 2.06
CA ILE A 27 -2.42 2.44 3.01
C ILE A 27 -3.20 3.73 3.26
N ALA A 28 -4.53 3.67 3.14
CA ALA A 28 -5.43 4.77 3.46
C ALA A 28 -6.11 4.55 4.81
N TRP A 29 -6.34 5.62 5.57
CA TRP A 29 -6.81 5.57 6.96
C TRP A 29 -8.06 6.42 7.15
N SER A 30 -8.96 5.99 8.04
CA SER A 30 -10.20 6.70 8.32
C SER A 30 -10.02 7.97 9.19
N GLY A 31 -8.86 8.17 9.82
CA GLY A 31 -8.53 9.37 10.58
C GLY A 31 -7.58 10.29 9.81
N ASN A 32 -7.34 11.50 10.34
CA ASN A 32 -6.55 12.54 9.66
C ASN A 32 -5.03 12.46 9.93
N ALA A 33 -4.60 11.46 10.70
CA ALA A 33 -3.21 11.30 11.13
C ALA A 33 -2.82 9.82 11.16
N CYS A 34 -3.30 9.04 10.17
CA CYS A 34 -3.09 7.60 10.07
C CYS A 34 -3.50 6.89 11.36
N THR A 35 -4.69 7.29 11.83
CA THR A 35 -5.36 6.75 13.01
C THR A 35 -6.73 6.23 12.59
N GLY A 36 -7.37 5.44 13.46
CA GLY A 36 -8.67 4.84 13.18
C GLY A 36 -8.53 3.55 12.39
N ASP A 37 -9.50 3.30 11.51
CA ASP A 37 -9.57 2.06 10.73
C ASP A 37 -8.56 2.12 9.58
N GLU A 38 -7.68 1.12 9.55
CA GLU A 38 -6.75 0.86 8.46
C GLU A 38 -7.51 0.41 7.20
N GLY A 39 -7.06 0.86 6.04
CA GLY A 39 -7.57 0.45 4.74
C GLY A 39 -6.83 -0.78 4.20
N ASP A 40 -7.16 -1.15 2.97
CA ASP A 40 -6.38 -2.17 2.26
C ASP A 40 -4.99 -1.62 1.92
N ASN A 41 -4.00 -2.49 1.99
CA ASN A 41 -2.66 -2.21 1.53
C ASN A 41 -2.57 -2.54 0.03
N VAL A 42 -2.46 -1.50 -0.80
CA VAL A 42 -2.55 -1.63 -2.26
C VAL A 42 -1.23 -1.26 -2.94
N ALA A 43 -1.02 -1.83 -4.12
CA ALA A 43 0.17 -1.57 -4.92
C ALA A 43 0.07 -0.23 -5.67
N CYS A 44 1.19 0.45 -5.84
CA CYS A 44 1.34 1.67 -6.62
C CYS A 44 1.61 1.33 -8.10
N ASP A 45 0.66 0.64 -8.73
CA ASP A 45 0.75 0.10 -10.10
C ASP A 45 -0.10 0.87 -11.14
N ASN A 46 -0.57 2.07 -10.79
CA ASN A 46 -1.55 2.90 -11.51
C ASN A 46 -2.98 2.36 -11.53
N SER A 47 -3.30 1.33 -10.75
CA SER A 47 -4.69 0.95 -10.55
C SER A 47 -5.44 1.97 -9.70
N CYS A 48 -6.77 1.97 -9.84
CA CYS A 48 -7.66 2.90 -9.18
C CYS A 48 -8.33 2.24 -7.97
N HIS A 49 -8.32 2.94 -6.84
CA HIS A 49 -8.85 2.46 -5.57
C HIS A 49 -9.81 3.47 -4.95
N SER A 50 -10.78 2.97 -4.19
CA SER A 50 -11.70 3.81 -3.43
C SER A 50 -10.97 4.50 -2.28
N PHE A 51 -11.26 5.78 -2.08
CA PHE A 51 -10.85 6.55 -0.90
C PHE A 51 -12.05 6.90 0.00
N ASP A 52 -13.25 6.39 -0.30
CA ASP A 52 -14.44 6.63 0.50
C ASP A 52 -14.23 6.29 1.98
N GLY A 53 -14.66 7.21 2.85
CA GLY A 53 -14.46 7.12 4.30
C GLY A 53 -13.01 7.22 4.78
N ARG A 54 -12.06 7.62 3.92
CA ARG A 54 -10.65 7.81 4.27
C ARG A 54 -10.28 9.30 4.27
N HIS A 55 -9.28 9.66 5.08
CA HIS A 55 -8.86 11.05 5.31
C HIS A 55 -7.35 11.24 5.31
N SER A 56 -6.57 10.19 5.52
CA SER A 56 -5.12 10.24 5.37
C SER A 56 -4.59 8.99 4.70
N PHE A 57 -3.34 9.06 4.25
CA PHE A 57 -2.64 7.92 3.69
C PHE A 57 -1.18 7.93 4.13
N GLU A 58 -0.55 6.78 4.02
CA GLU A 58 0.90 6.65 4.09
C GLU A 58 1.38 5.76 2.94
N VAL A 59 2.60 6.04 2.46
CA VAL A 59 3.28 5.22 1.48
C VAL A 59 4.36 4.43 2.19
N VAL A 60 4.17 3.13 2.35
CA VAL A 60 5.04 2.26 3.16
C VAL A 60 6.19 1.67 2.34
N ALA A 61 6.05 1.60 1.02
CA ALA A 61 7.13 1.16 0.15
C ALA A 61 8.18 2.23 -0.05
N SER A 62 9.46 1.82 -0.06
CA SER A 62 10.57 2.73 -0.35
C SER A 62 10.54 3.29 -1.78
N GLY A 63 11.20 4.42 -1.99
CA GLY A 63 11.34 5.06 -3.31
C GLY A 63 10.38 6.21 -3.50
N THR A 64 10.48 6.92 -4.63
CA THR A 64 9.59 8.04 -4.93
C THR A 64 8.29 7.54 -5.56
N HIS A 65 7.17 7.98 -4.98
CA HIS A 65 5.84 7.64 -5.45
C HIS A 65 5.07 8.91 -5.78
N CYS A 66 4.12 8.79 -6.70
CA CYS A 66 3.11 9.81 -6.94
C CYS A 66 1.73 9.22 -6.68
N VAL A 67 0.97 9.89 -5.82
CA VAL A 67 -0.43 9.57 -5.51
C VAL A 67 -1.30 10.67 -6.11
N THR A 68 -2.31 10.28 -6.86
CA THR A 68 -3.32 11.18 -7.41
C THR A 68 -4.65 10.89 -6.73
N PHE A 69 -5.23 11.89 -6.09
CA PHE A 69 -6.57 11.82 -5.51
C PHE A 69 -7.56 12.48 -6.43
N TYR A 70 -8.76 11.93 -6.49
CA TYR A 70 -9.83 12.35 -7.39
C TYR A 70 -11.09 12.65 -6.58
N GLU A 71 -11.78 13.74 -6.92
CA GLU A 71 -13.03 14.13 -6.26
C GLU A 71 -14.09 13.03 -6.41
N ASP A 72 -14.20 12.45 -7.61
CA ASP A 72 -15.17 11.41 -7.93
C ASP A 72 -14.59 9.99 -7.76
N ASP A 73 -15.48 9.00 -7.76
CA ASP A 73 -15.11 7.59 -7.84
C ASP A 73 -14.47 7.24 -9.21
N GLY A 74 -13.73 6.13 -9.24
CA GLY A 74 -13.19 5.58 -10.50
C GLY A 74 -12.10 6.42 -11.14
N CYS A 75 -11.37 7.22 -10.35
CA CYS A 75 -10.24 8.05 -10.75
C CYS A 75 -10.60 9.06 -11.84
N SER A 76 -11.68 9.80 -11.59
CA SER A 76 -12.25 10.78 -12.51
C SER A 76 -12.54 12.11 -11.82
N GLY A 77 -12.85 13.16 -12.60
CA GLY A 77 -13.14 14.48 -12.06
C GLY A 77 -11.90 15.32 -11.71
N GLU A 78 -12.07 16.30 -10.82
CA GLU A 78 -10.99 17.15 -10.32
C GLU A 78 -9.98 16.30 -9.53
N HIS A 79 -8.69 16.62 -9.65
CA HIS A 79 -7.65 15.79 -9.07
C HIS A 79 -6.49 16.58 -8.45
N PHE A 80 -5.85 15.96 -7.47
CA PHE A 80 -4.80 16.53 -6.64
C PHE A 80 -3.62 15.56 -6.55
N PHE A 81 -2.40 16.08 -6.67
CA PHE A 81 -1.19 15.28 -6.67
C PHE A 81 -0.41 15.41 -5.38
N PHE A 82 0.07 14.28 -4.87
CA PHE A 82 0.99 14.19 -3.77
C PHE A 82 2.19 13.37 -4.22
N SER A 83 3.38 13.96 -4.18
CA SER A 83 4.63 13.27 -4.47
C SER A 83 5.56 13.31 -3.26
N GLY A 84 6.27 12.21 -3.05
CA GLY A 84 7.17 12.07 -1.91
C GLY A 84 7.97 10.79 -1.96
N GLU A 85 8.98 10.70 -1.10
CA GLU A 85 9.61 9.41 -0.78
C GLU A 85 8.65 8.62 0.10
N GLY A 86 8.45 7.35 -0.22
CA GLY A 86 7.76 6.42 0.67
C GLY A 86 8.67 6.05 1.83
N ASN A 87 8.24 6.44 3.02
CA ASN A 87 8.96 6.35 4.28
C ASN A 87 7.97 6.11 5.45
N SER A 88 6.74 5.69 5.15
CA SER A 88 5.63 5.61 6.09
C SER A 88 5.31 6.94 6.77
N GLU A 89 5.55 8.06 6.09
CA GLU A 89 5.07 9.36 6.55
C GLU A 89 3.58 9.48 6.30
N CYS A 90 2.85 9.86 7.34
CA CYS A 90 1.42 10.06 7.26
C CYS A 90 1.09 11.43 6.66
N ILE A 91 0.21 11.42 5.66
CA ILE A 91 -0.24 12.62 4.96
C ILE A 91 -1.75 12.75 5.10
N ASN A 92 -2.20 13.84 5.70
CA ASN A 92 -3.62 14.21 5.73
C ASN A 92 -4.06 14.74 4.34
N VAL A 93 -5.13 14.19 3.80
CA VAL A 93 -5.72 14.62 2.53
C VAL A 93 -6.76 15.69 2.82
N ASP A 94 -6.33 16.95 2.77
CA ASP A 94 -7.20 18.13 2.96
C ASP A 94 -7.20 18.98 1.69
N THR A 95 -7.99 18.56 0.71
CA THR A 95 -8.11 19.22 -0.60
C THR A 95 -9.22 20.28 -0.61
N GLY A 96 -9.99 20.40 0.48
CA GLY A 96 -11.18 21.26 0.56
C GLY A 96 -12.43 20.69 -0.13
N THR A 97 -12.33 19.48 -0.71
CA THR A 97 -13.43 18.73 -1.34
C THR A 97 -13.52 17.31 -0.77
N SER A 98 -14.60 16.59 -1.07
CA SER A 98 -14.63 15.14 -0.85
C SER A 98 -13.76 14.44 -1.87
N ILE A 99 -13.10 13.36 -1.49
CA ILE A 99 -12.28 12.53 -2.37
C ILE A 99 -12.90 11.14 -2.44
N GLY A 100 -13.32 10.72 -3.64
CA GLY A 100 -13.93 9.41 -3.88
C GLY A 100 -12.91 8.32 -4.17
N SER A 101 -11.81 8.65 -4.86
CA SER A 101 -10.83 7.65 -5.29
C SER A 101 -9.40 8.15 -5.39
N PHE A 102 -8.45 7.22 -5.50
CA PHE A 102 -7.04 7.52 -5.71
C PHE A 102 -6.38 6.50 -6.63
N SER A 103 -5.29 6.93 -7.27
CA SER A 103 -4.34 6.06 -7.96
C SER A 103 -2.93 6.36 -7.47
N CYS A 104 -2.06 5.35 -7.49
CA CYS A 104 -0.66 5.52 -7.12
C CYS A 104 0.26 4.88 -8.15
N SER A 105 1.41 5.50 -8.39
CA SER A 105 2.41 5.02 -9.34
C SER A 105 3.81 5.06 -8.74
N ALA A 106 4.45 3.89 -8.71
CA ALA A 106 5.85 3.74 -8.36
C ALA A 106 6.74 4.33 -9.46
N ASN A 107 7.74 5.13 -9.09
CA ASN A 107 8.78 5.65 -9.97
C ASN A 107 8.40 6.76 -10.97
N SER A 108 7.31 7.49 -10.74
CA SER A 108 6.90 8.57 -11.66
C SER A 108 6.87 9.93 -10.99
N VAL A 109 7.47 10.92 -11.66
CA VAL A 109 7.04 12.33 -11.55
C VAL A 109 5.54 12.35 -11.78
N CYS A 110 4.77 13.05 -10.94
CA CYS A 110 3.34 13.22 -11.17
C CYS A 110 3.12 13.79 -12.57
N ASN A 111 2.70 12.92 -13.49
CA ASN A 111 2.56 13.29 -14.90
C ASN A 111 1.25 14.06 -14.99
N ILE A 112 1.37 15.39 -14.99
CA ILE A 112 0.28 16.30 -15.32
C ILE A 112 -0.01 16.07 -16.80
N VAL A 113 -0.99 15.22 -17.13
CA VAL A 113 -1.52 15.08 -18.49
C VAL A 113 -2.62 16.10 -18.72
#